data_AF-W5RB96-F1
#
_entry.id   AF-W5RB96-F1
#
_cell.length_a   1.000
_cell.length_b   1.000
_cell.length_c   1.000
_cell.angle_alpha   90.00
_cell.angle_beta   90.00
_cell.angle_gamma   90.00
#
_symmetry.space_group_name_H-M   'P 1'
#
loop_
_entity.id
_entity.type
_entity.pdbx_description
1 polymer ?
#
loop_
_entity_poly.entity_id
_entity_poly.type
_entity_poly.pdbx_seq_one_letter_code
_entity_poly.pdbx_strand_id
1 'polypeptide(L)'
;MEGNQAEPFRVLCLDGGGMRGAYQAAYLSTFADRIRAVDGDAGEVDVGRAFDLMTAILTEHFDRFDKDILMPFYNRILRAVRKVSDIPLVTGANIYGTAVKTGIGKLTDSHGNVDTQQIYAPHGYDSVVDTDKYDEYSKENVTNVFAQKRASQLELQLPVIVGEWGNFPSGDYTDGLIRHMTGILEEYLWSSTYHQYVDGMENDQNYRSLERGYPVRIAGSLNSYHYDYEKKKLTAKWEAKKNGKTIIYMPDLSAIRKSELSVSMKSEAAIKPIKDAPGGFVSIVALEDGMLEAVIG
;
A
#
# COMPACT_ATOMS: atom_id res chain seq x y z
N MET A 1 -9.46 11.96 33.97
CA MET A 1 -8.29 11.52 33.19
C MET A 1 -8.60 11.81 31.74
N GLU A 2 -8.07 12.93 31.25
CA GLU A 2 -8.22 13.34 29.85
C GLU A 2 -7.64 12.25 28.95
N GLY A 3 -8.48 11.76 28.04
CA GLY A 3 -8.09 10.73 27.08
C GLY A 3 -7.03 11.32 26.17
N ASN A 4 -5.81 10.81 26.30
CA ASN A 4 -4.69 11.10 25.41
C ASN A 4 -5.17 10.95 23.96
N GLN A 5 -5.49 12.06 23.30
CA GLN A 5 -5.73 12.09 21.86
C GLN A 5 -4.42 11.59 21.25
N ALA A 6 -4.49 10.51 20.47
CA ALA A 6 -3.32 10.02 19.77
C ALA A 6 -2.80 11.17 18.90
N GLU A 7 -1.62 11.69 19.21
CA GLU A 7 -0.99 12.70 18.37
C GLU A 7 -0.86 12.12 16.96
N PRO A 8 -1.20 12.88 15.90
CA PRO A 8 -1.10 12.38 14.54
C PRO A 8 0.36 12.00 14.25
N PHE A 9 0.57 10.81 13.68
CA PHE A 9 1.87 10.38 13.22
C PHE A 9 2.32 11.30 12.09
N ARG A 10 3.46 11.97 12.26
CA ARG A 10 3.99 12.95 11.30
C ARG A 10 5.13 12.31 10.52
N VAL A 11 5.04 12.40 9.21
CA VAL A 11 6.02 11.83 8.27
C VAL A 11 6.22 12.83 7.14
N LEU A 12 7.46 12.97 6.66
CA LEU A 12 7.75 13.73 5.45
C LEU A 12 7.80 12.81 4.25
N CYS A 13 6.88 13.00 3.29
CA CYS A 13 6.82 12.24 2.05
C CYS A 13 7.64 12.91 0.95
N LEU A 14 8.59 12.17 0.38
CA LEU A 14 9.39 12.58 -0.77
C LEU A 14 9.03 11.63 -1.93
N ASP A 15 7.81 11.80 -2.42
CA ASP A 15 7.28 11.02 -3.53
C ASP A 15 7.66 11.64 -4.87
N GLY A 16 8.16 10.78 -5.77
CA GLY A 16 8.56 11.14 -7.12
C GLY A 16 7.45 10.78 -8.09
N GLY A 17 6.54 11.71 -8.36
CA GLY A 17 5.58 11.58 -9.46
C GLY A 17 6.31 11.38 -10.79
N GLY A 18 6.13 10.22 -11.42
CA GLY A 18 6.81 9.77 -12.63
C GLY A 18 5.89 9.14 -13.68
N MET A 19 6.11 9.53 -14.94
CA MET A 19 5.66 8.93 -16.21
C MET A 19 4.84 7.63 -16.14
N ARG A 20 3.52 7.73 -16.42
CA ARG A 20 2.50 6.68 -16.24
C ARG A 20 2.29 5.81 -17.50
N GLY A 21 1.74 4.60 -17.34
CA GLY A 21 1.75 3.45 -18.28
C GLY A 21 1.36 3.68 -19.75
N ALA A 22 0.66 4.76 -20.08
CA ALA A 22 0.31 5.12 -21.47
C ALA A 22 1.53 5.19 -22.41
N TYR A 23 2.70 5.60 -21.90
CA TYR A 23 3.94 5.63 -22.69
C TYR A 23 4.44 4.23 -23.07
N GLN A 24 4.26 3.22 -22.21
CA GLN A 24 4.74 1.86 -22.45
C GLN A 24 3.91 1.16 -23.53
N ALA A 25 2.57 1.26 -23.48
CA ALA A 25 1.70 0.67 -24.49
C ALA A 25 1.88 1.33 -25.87
N ALA A 26 1.94 2.67 -25.91
CA ALA A 26 2.19 3.41 -27.16
C ALA A 26 3.60 3.13 -27.73
N TYR A 27 4.62 3.02 -26.87
CA TYR A 27 5.97 2.64 -27.28
C TYR A 27 6.01 1.21 -27.83
N LEU A 28 5.38 0.24 -27.18
CA LEU A 28 5.33 -1.15 -27.62
C LEU A 28 4.63 -1.31 -28.96
N SER A 29 3.49 -0.64 -29.14
CA SER A 29 2.79 -0.63 -30.44
C SER A 29 3.68 -0.04 -31.52
N THR A 30 4.29 1.13 -31.26
CA THR A 30 5.17 1.81 -32.21
C THR A 30 6.42 0.98 -32.53
N PHE A 31 6.98 0.29 -31.53
CA PHE A 31 8.15 -0.56 -31.68
C PHE A 31 7.82 -1.80 -32.51
N ALA A 32 6.70 -2.46 -32.24
CA ALA A 32 6.22 -3.60 -33.03
C ALA A 32 5.93 -3.19 -34.49
N ASP A 33 5.30 -2.03 -34.71
CA ASP A 33 5.06 -1.48 -36.04
C ASP A 33 6.35 -1.19 -36.80
N ARG A 34 7.37 -0.67 -36.10
CA ARG A 34 8.69 -0.42 -36.70
C ARG A 34 9.44 -1.70 -37.03
N ILE A 35 9.40 -2.73 -36.17
CA ILE A 35 9.98 -4.03 -36.49
C ILE A 35 9.31 -4.63 -37.72
N ARG A 36 7.97 -4.62 -37.78
CA ARG A 36 7.20 -5.08 -38.94
C ARG A 36 7.54 -4.31 -40.21
N ALA A 37 7.76 -3.00 -40.11
CA ALA A 37 8.10 -2.14 -41.24
C ALA A 37 9.54 -2.33 -41.76
N VAL A 38 10.48 -2.76 -40.91
CA VAL A 38 11.88 -2.94 -41.29
C VAL A 38 12.14 -4.31 -41.90
N ASP A 39 11.46 -5.36 -41.42
CA ASP A 39 11.89 -6.73 -41.71
C ASP A 39 11.06 -7.45 -42.80
N GLY A 40 10.09 -6.78 -43.40
CA GLY A 40 9.44 -7.11 -44.69
C GLY A 40 8.69 -8.44 -44.82
N ASP A 41 8.97 -9.44 -43.97
CA ASP A 41 8.42 -10.79 -43.94
C ASP A 41 8.86 -11.59 -42.69
N ALA A 42 9.49 -10.96 -41.68
CA ALA A 42 9.78 -11.66 -40.43
C ALA A 42 8.46 -12.03 -39.75
N GLY A 43 8.33 -13.32 -39.39
CA GLY A 43 7.11 -13.90 -38.84
C GLY A 43 6.56 -13.19 -37.59
N GLU A 44 5.50 -13.75 -37.03
CA GLU A 44 4.77 -13.17 -35.90
C GLU A 44 5.73 -12.68 -34.79
N VAL A 45 5.72 -11.37 -34.52
CA VAL A 45 6.54 -10.76 -33.47
C VAL A 45 6.01 -11.26 -32.14
N ASP A 46 6.85 -11.98 -31.39
CA ASP A 46 6.56 -12.37 -30.02
C ASP A 46 6.57 -11.12 -29.12
N VAL A 47 5.38 -10.57 -28.92
CA VAL A 47 5.15 -9.37 -28.11
C VAL A 47 5.59 -9.60 -26.67
N GLY A 48 5.45 -10.83 -26.14
CA GLY A 48 5.91 -11.20 -24.80
C GLY A 48 7.42 -11.09 -24.69
N ARG A 49 8.16 -11.66 -25.64
CA ARG A 49 9.62 -11.57 -25.66
C ARG A 49 10.13 -10.14 -25.88
N ALA A 50 9.43 -9.33 -26.68
CA ALA A 50 9.75 -7.91 -26.84
C ALA A 50 9.54 -7.14 -25.52
N PHE A 51 8.44 -7.44 -24.81
CA PHE A 51 8.16 -6.87 -23.49
C PHE A 51 9.21 -7.26 -22.45
N ASP A 52 9.64 -8.52 -22.42
CA ASP A 52 10.70 -9.00 -21.51
C ASP A 52 12.02 -8.28 -21.75
N LEU A 53 12.41 -8.10 -23.03
CA LEU A 53 13.62 -7.37 -23.38
C LEU A 53 13.55 -5.91 -22.93
N MET A 54 12.41 -5.24 -23.16
CA MET A 54 12.23 -3.88 -22.68
C MET A 54 12.30 -3.81 -21.15
N THR A 55 11.64 -4.73 -20.46
CA THR A 55 11.62 -4.78 -19.00
C THR A 55 13.03 -4.96 -18.45
N ALA A 56 13.86 -5.80 -19.09
CA ALA A 56 15.26 -5.98 -18.73
C ALA A 56 16.08 -4.67 -18.92
N ILE A 57 15.96 -4.02 -20.07
CA ILE A 57 16.64 -2.75 -20.37
C ILE A 57 16.21 -1.65 -19.38
N LEU A 58 14.91 -1.50 -19.17
CA LEU A 58 14.34 -0.54 -18.22
C LEU A 58 14.83 -0.83 -16.80
N THR A 59 14.86 -2.10 -16.39
CA THR A 59 15.36 -2.49 -15.06
C THR A 59 16.81 -2.07 -14.87
N GLU A 60 17.69 -2.27 -15.85
CA GLU A 60 19.08 -1.84 -15.75
C GLU A 60 19.21 -0.32 -15.62
N HIS A 61 18.52 0.43 -16.48
CA HIS A 61 18.58 1.89 -16.46
C HIS A 61 18.00 2.49 -15.18
N PHE A 62 16.89 1.94 -14.69
CA PHE A 62 16.25 2.40 -13.47
C PHE A 62 17.01 2.00 -12.22
N ASP A 63 17.61 0.81 -12.16
CA ASP A 63 18.50 0.41 -11.07
C ASP A 63 19.70 1.37 -10.96
N ARG A 64 20.30 1.74 -12.10
CA ARG A 64 21.39 2.73 -12.14
C ARG A 64 20.92 4.12 -11.75
N PHE A 65 19.78 4.58 -12.26
CA PHE A 65 19.22 5.88 -11.88
C PHE A 65 18.96 5.95 -10.36
N ASP A 66 18.36 4.90 -9.80
CA ASP A 66 18.08 4.82 -8.38
C ASP A 66 19.36 4.95 -7.56
N LYS A 67 20.38 4.15 -7.89
CA LYS A 67 21.65 4.11 -7.14
C LYS A 67 22.51 5.36 -7.32
N ASP A 68 22.63 5.84 -8.55
CA ASP A 68 23.62 6.86 -8.90
C ASP A 68 23.07 8.28 -8.79
N ILE A 69 21.74 8.46 -8.89
CA ILE A 69 21.09 9.77 -8.91
C ILE A 69 20.10 9.93 -7.75
N LEU A 70 19.12 9.04 -7.63
CA LEU A 70 18.02 9.20 -6.68
C LEU A 70 18.48 9.01 -5.23
N MET A 71 19.28 7.99 -4.93
CA MET A 71 19.79 7.72 -3.59
C MET A 71 20.72 8.83 -3.08
N PRO A 72 21.69 9.36 -3.85
CA PRO A 72 22.45 10.54 -3.46
C PRO A 72 21.57 11.76 -3.17
N PHE A 73 20.51 11.96 -3.95
CA PHE A 73 19.53 13.02 -3.71
C PHE A 73 18.78 12.80 -2.39
N TYR A 74 18.23 11.61 -2.14
CA TYR A 74 17.57 11.31 -0.88
C TYR A 74 18.51 11.42 0.33
N ASN A 75 19.78 10.98 0.23
CA ASN A 75 20.76 11.16 1.30
C ASN A 75 21.09 12.65 1.57
N ARG A 76 21.03 13.51 0.54
CA ARG A 76 21.13 14.97 0.76
C ARG A 76 19.92 15.50 1.51
N ILE A 77 18.71 15.04 1.17
CA ILE A 77 17.49 15.45 1.88
C ILE A 77 17.51 14.95 3.33
N LEU A 78 17.83 13.68 3.57
CA LEU A 78 18.00 13.12 4.91
C LEU A 78 18.89 14.01 5.77
N ARG A 79 20.09 14.34 5.27
CA ARG A 79 21.05 15.19 6.00
C ARG A 79 20.54 16.61 6.24
N ALA A 80 19.69 17.15 5.37
CA ALA A 80 19.07 18.44 5.59
C ALA A 80 17.94 18.36 6.64
N VAL A 81 17.10 17.32 6.55
CA VAL A 81 15.96 17.10 7.46
C VAL A 81 16.45 16.78 8.87
N ARG A 82 17.45 15.91 9.03
CA ARG A 82 18.02 15.53 10.35
C ARG A 82 18.68 16.69 11.11
N LYS A 83 18.96 17.82 10.46
CA LYS A 83 19.41 19.04 11.16
C LYS A 83 18.28 19.73 11.94
N VAL A 84 17.03 19.46 11.58
CA VAL A 84 15.86 20.19 12.07
C VAL A 84 14.71 19.29 12.53
N SER A 85 14.77 17.99 12.25
CA SER A 85 13.68 17.06 12.53
C SER A 85 14.12 15.60 12.59
N ASP A 86 13.57 14.90 13.58
CA ASP A 86 13.71 13.45 13.76
C ASP A 86 12.50 12.68 13.21
N ILE A 87 11.58 13.32 12.48
CA ILE A 87 10.44 12.57 11.91
C ILE A 87 10.89 11.54 10.87
N PRO A 88 10.19 10.41 10.74
CA PRO A 88 10.46 9.46 9.67
C PRO A 88 10.35 10.08 8.27
N LEU A 89 11.24 9.63 7.39
CA LEU A 89 11.29 10.00 5.98
C LEU A 89 10.67 8.88 5.15
N VAL A 90 9.63 9.23 4.40
CA VAL A 90 9.07 8.34 3.37
C VAL A 90 9.82 8.58 2.07
N THR A 91 10.42 7.52 1.56
CA THR A 91 11.10 7.51 0.26
C THR A 91 10.32 6.63 -0.71
N GLY A 92 9.90 7.23 -1.82
CA GLY A 92 9.37 6.50 -2.95
C GLY A 92 10.42 5.61 -3.61
N ALA A 93 9.97 4.55 -4.28
CA ALA A 93 10.74 3.95 -5.36
C ALA A 93 10.17 4.41 -6.70
N ASN A 94 10.86 4.03 -7.76
CA ASN A 94 10.35 4.11 -9.12
C ASN A 94 8.89 3.65 -9.23
N ILE A 95 8.05 4.53 -9.77
CA ILE A 95 6.58 4.41 -9.75
C ILE A 95 5.97 3.72 -10.97
N TYR A 96 6.78 2.97 -11.73
CA TYR A 96 6.34 2.36 -12.97
C TYR A 96 5.28 1.26 -12.72
N GLY A 97 4.21 1.25 -13.53
CA GLY A 97 3.14 0.23 -13.53
C GLY A 97 3.57 -1.14 -14.08
N THR A 98 4.85 -1.44 -14.02
CA THR A 98 5.47 -2.71 -14.43
C THR A 98 6.34 -3.24 -13.31
N ALA A 99 6.45 -4.56 -13.19
CA ALA A 99 7.23 -5.27 -12.16
C ALA A 99 8.75 -5.13 -12.36
N VAL A 100 9.26 -3.90 -12.40
CA VAL A 100 10.68 -3.57 -12.48
C VAL A 100 11.26 -3.47 -11.09
N LYS A 101 12.41 -4.12 -10.87
CA LYS A 101 13.16 -4.01 -9.62
C LYS A 101 13.66 -2.58 -9.42
N THR A 102 13.42 -2.04 -8.23
CA THR A 102 14.02 -0.77 -7.80
C THR A 102 15.44 -0.98 -7.28
N GLY A 103 16.31 -0.01 -7.57
CA GLY A 103 17.66 0.09 -7.00
C GLY A 103 17.73 0.94 -5.73
N ILE A 104 16.59 1.36 -5.17
CA ILE A 104 16.54 2.09 -3.89
C ILE A 104 17.21 1.27 -2.80
N GLY A 105 17.99 1.95 -1.96
CA GLY A 105 18.67 1.39 -0.80
C GLY A 105 18.21 2.03 0.50
N LYS A 106 18.89 1.64 1.59
CA LYS A 106 18.76 2.32 2.88
C LYS A 106 19.45 3.68 2.82
N LEU A 107 18.82 4.72 3.37
CA LEU A 107 19.44 6.04 3.47
C LEU A 107 20.61 6.02 4.46
N THR A 108 21.60 6.86 4.19
CA THR A 108 22.79 6.99 5.03
C THR A 108 23.15 8.44 5.32
N ASP A 109 23.72 8.68 6.50
CA ASP A 109 24.27 9.98 6.89
C ASP A 109 25.62 10.27 6.20
N SER A 110 26.26 11.39 6.56
CA SER A 110 27.58 11.76 6.00
C SER A 110 28.72 10.83 6.39
N HIS A 111 28.53 9.98 7.40
CA HIS A 111 29.50 9.01 7.88
C HIS A 111 29.21 7.59 7.36
N GLY A 112 28.15 7.42 6.57
CA GLY A 112 27.71 6.12 6.05
C GLY A 112 26.87 5.31 7.03
N ASN A 113 26.44 5.89 8.16
CA ASN A 113 25.53 5.20 9.08
C ASN A 113 24.11 5.16 8.48
N VAL A 114 23.48 4.01 8.56
CA VAL A 114 22.10 3.79 8.09
C VAL A 114 21.10 4.55 8.96
N ASP A 115 20.18 5.29 8.34
CA ASP A 115 19.07 5.93 9.04
C ASP A 115 18.03 4.87 9.47
N THR A 116 17.60 4.96 10.73
CA THR A 116 16.64 4.01 11.32
C THR A 116 15.18 4.44 11.12
N GLN A 117 14.94 5.61 10.53
CA GLN A 117 13.63 6.23 10.41
C GLN A 117 13.27 6.48 8.94
N GLN A 118 13.58 5.50 8.09
CA GLN A 118 13.14 5.44 6.70
C GLN A 118 11.90 4.55 6.57
N ILE A 119 10.95 4.98 5.74
CA ILE A 119 9.79 4.20 5.35
C ILE A 119 9.81 4.06 3.82
N TYR A 120 9.62 2.84 3.34
CA TYR A 120 9.54 2.56 1.91
C TYR A 120 8.11 2.82 1.39
N ALA A 121 7.97 3.66 0.37
CA ALA A 121 6.66 3.97 -0.22
C ALA A 121 6.55 3.67 -1.71
N PRO A 122 6.34 2.39 -2.08
CA PRO A 122 6.06 2.06 -3.46
C PRO A 122 4.66 2.53 -3.87
N HIS A 123 4.47 2.72 -5.18
CA HIS A 123 3.16 2.81 -5.81
C HIS A 123 2.86 1.51 -6.54
N GLY A 124 1.58 1.26 -6.80
CA GLY A 124 1.18 0.11 -7.61
C GLY A 124 -0.10 0.37 -8.39
N TYR A 125 0.04 0.29 -9.71
CA TYR A 125 -1.03 0.48 -10.68
C TYR A 125 -0.94 -0.58 -11.76
N ASP A 126 -2.09 -0.87 -12.36
CA ASP A 126 -2.13 -1.61 -13.63
C ASP A 126 -1.69 -0.71 -14.79
N SER A 127 -1.31 -1.32 -15.92
CA SER A 127 -0.87 -0.58 -17.11
C SER A 127 -1.97 0.27 -17.75
N VAL A 128 -3.25 -0.08 -17.53
CA VAL A 128 -4.41 0.64 -18.08
C VAL A 128 -4.85 1.84 -17.22
N VAL A 129 -4.18 2.10 -16.10
CA VAL A 129 -4.47 3.30 -15.28
C VAL A 129 -4.41 4.57 -16.13
N ASP A 130 -5.32 5.51 -15.86
CA ASP A 130 -5.46 6.78 -16.59
C ASP A 130 -5.86 6.63 -18.08
N THR A 131 -6.34 5.45 -18.48
CA THR A 131 -6.93 5.21 -19.82
C THR A 131 -8.43 4.94 -19.71
N ASP A 132 -9.11 4.91 -20.85
CA ASP A 132 -10.52 4.48 -20.97
C ASP A 132 -10.69 2.96 -21.04
N LYS A 133 -9.60 2.18 -20.96
CA LYS A 133 -9.56 0.71 -21.15
C LYS A 133 -9.60 -0.09 -19.84
N TYR A 134 -10.42 0.33 -18.88
CA TYR A 134 -10.54 -0.36 -17.58
C TYR A 134 -11.20 -1.74 -17.67
N ASP A 135 -11.85 -2.05 -18.79
CA ASP A 135 -12.27 -3.39 -19.16
C ASP A 135 -11.09 -4.36 -19.36
N GLU A 136 -9.90 -3.85 -19.69
CA GLU A 136 -8.65 -4.61 -19.82
C GLU A 136 -7.84 -4.67 -18.51
N TYR A 137 -8.36 -4.15 -17.39
CA TYR A 137 -7.63 -4.10 -16.11
C TYR A 137 -7.21 -5.50 -15.64
N SER A 138 -5.90 -5.68 -15.42
CA SER A 138 -5.35 -6.97 -14.98
C SER A 138 -5.07 -7.01 -13.48
N LYS A 139 -5.97 -7.70 -12.74
CA LYS A 139 -5.75 -8.01 -11.32
C LYS A 139 -4.46 -8.81 -11.10
N GLU A 140 -4.13 -9.71 -12.01
CA GLU A 140 -2.92 -10.53 -11.95
C GLU A 140 -1.66 -9.68 -12.11
N ASN A 141 -1.64 -8.76 -13.08
CA ASN A 141 -0.50 -7.86 -13.29
C ASN A 141 -0.24 -7.04 -12.03
N VAL A 142 -1.29 -6.46 -11.43
CA VAL A 142 -1.14 -5.67 -10.20
C VAL A 142 -0.67 -6.53 -9.03
N THR A 143 -1.19 -7.74 -8.87
CA THR A 143 -0.66 -8.69 -7.87
C THR A 143 0.85 -8.92 -8.06
N ASN A 144 1.31 -9.11 -9.30
CA ASN A 144 2.73 -9.31 -9.62
C ASN A 144 3.58 -8.05 -9.33
N VAL A 145 3.06 -6.86 -9.65
CA VAL A 145 3.71 -5.59 -9.29
C VAL A 145 3.89 -5.49 -7.79
N PHE A 146 2.85 -5.73 -6.98
CA PHE A 146 2.93 -5.66 -5.52
C PHE A 146 3.83 -6.76 -4.93
N ALA A 147 3.83 -7.97 -5.49
CA ALA A 147 4.75 -9.04 -5.10
C ALA A 147 6.23 -8.63 -5.32
N GLN A 148 6.52 -7.95 -6.43
CA GLN A 148 7.85 -7.38 -6.68
C GLN A 148 8.19 -6.32 -5.63
N LYS A 149 7.28 -5.39 -5.33
CA LYS A 149 7.50 -4.38 -4.26
C LYS A 149 7.72 -5.06 -2.90
N ARG A 150 7.04 -6.18 -2.64
CA ARG A 150 7.22 -6.97 -1.41
C ARG A 150 8.60 -7.58 -1.33
N ALA A 151 9.11 -8.13 -2.43
CA ALA A 151 10.49 -8.62 -2.49
C ALA A 151 11.49 -7.50 -2.16
N SER A 152 11.33 -6.31 -2.74
CA SER A 152 12.15 -5.14 -2.40
C SER A 152 12.04 -4.72 -0.93
N GLN A 153 10.83 -4.74 -0.36
CA GLN A 153 10.60 -4.43 1.05
C GLN A 153 11.34 -5.41 1.99
N LEU A 154 11.36 -6.69 1.65
CA LEU A 154 12.08 -7.71 2.41
C LEU A 154 13.60 -7.57 2.31
N GLU A 155 14.13 -7.25 1.12
CA GLU A 155 15.55 -6.92 0.93
C GLU A 155 15.95 -5.68 1.75
N LEU A 156 15.10 -4.64 1.73
CA LEU A 156 15.32 -3.39 2.43
C LEU A 156 15.11 -3.51 3.94
N GLN A 157 14.30 -4.46 4.42
CA GLN A 157 13.91 -4.57 5.84
C GLN A 157 13.34 -3.25 6.39
N LEU A 158 12.52 -2.56 5.58
CA LEU A 158 11.87 -1.30 5.94
C LEU A 158 10.37 -1.50 6.14
N PRO A 159 9.72 -0.68 6.99
CA PRO A 159 8.26 -0.58 7.00
C PRO A 159 7.76 0.03 5.68
N VAL A 160 6.50 -0.26 5.33
CA VAL A 160 5.88 0.23 4.11
C VAL A 160 4.60 1.01 4.36
N ILE A 161 4.48 2.13 3.65
CA ILE A 161 3.22 2.79 3.34
C ILE A 161 3.12 2.88 1.82
N VAL A 162 2.14 2.21 1.21
CA VAL A 162 1.93 2.34 -0.24
C VAL A 162 1.47 3.76 -0.54
N GLY A 163 2.33 4.53 -1.22
CA GLY A 163 2.15 5.97 -1.41
C GLY A 163 0.95 6.30 -2.29
N GLU A 164 0.71 5.49 -3.32
CA GLU A 164 -0.47 5.62 -4.15
C GLU A 164 -0.89 4.27 -4.74
N TRP A 165 -2.20 4.07 -4.82
CA TRP A 165 -2.85 2.98 -5.54
C TRP A 165 -4.29 3.39 -5.87
N GLY A 166 -4.93 2.69 -6.81
CA GLY A 166 -6.32 2.92 -7.18
C GLY A 166 -6.47 3.79 -8.44
N ASN A 167 -7.01 4.98 -8.25
CA ASN A 167 -7.46 5.94 -9.26
C ASN A 167 -8.50 5.34 -10.20
N PHE A 168 -9.36 4.49 -9.64
CA PHE A 168 -10.34 3.77 -10.43
C PHE A 168 -11.45 4.73 -10.85
N PRO A 169 -11.84 4.78 -12.13
CA PRO A 169 -13.09 5.40 -12.54
C PRO A 169 -14.27 4.72 -11.85
N SER A 170 -15.38 5.46 -11.72
CA SER A 170 -16.60 4.92 -11.13
C SER A 170 -17.31 4.01 -12.12
N GLY A 171 -17.53 2.75 -11.72
CA GLY A 171 -18.21 1.72 -12.48
C GLY A 171 -18.56 0.52 -11.61
N ASP A 172 -19.33 -0.42 -12.16
CA ASP A 172 -19.73 -1.65 -11.46
C ASP A 172 -18.53 -2.55 -11.07
N TYR A 173 -17.41 -2.41 -11.77
CA TYR A 173 -16.14 -3.10 -11.48
C TYR A 173 -15.36 -2.51 -10.31
N THR A 174 -15.55 -1.22 -10.00
CA THR A 174 -14.67 -0.44 -9.10
C THR A 174 -14.56 -1.05 -7.71
N ASP A 175 -15.69 -1.45 -7.12
CA ASP A 175 -15.75 -2.05 -5.79
C ASP A 175 -14.91 -3.35 -5.74
N GLY A 176 -15.04 -4.18 -6.78
CA GLY A 176 -14.29 -5.42 -6.92
C GLY A 176 -12.77 -5.20 -7.08
N LEU A 177 -12.34 -4.10 -7.70
CA LEU A 177 -10.93 -3.72 -7.79
C LEU A 177 -10.40 -3.23 -6.44
N ILE A 178 -11.18 -2.43 -5.70
CA ILE A 178 -10.82 -1.95 -4.36
C ILE A 178 -10.63 -3.12 -3.39
N ARG A 179 -11.56 -4.10 -3.42
CA ARG A 179 -11.45 -5.31 -2.60
C ARG A 179 -10.20 -6.11 -2.92
N HIS A 180 -9.88 -6.29 -4.21
CA HIS A 180 -8.67 -6.99 -4.64
C HIS A 180 -7.40 -6.32 -4.10
N MET A 181 -7.29 -5.00 -4.30
CA MET A 181 -6.16 -4.20 -3.82
C MET A 181 -6.03 -4.24 -2.30
N THR A 182 -7.14 -4.09 -1.60
CA THR A 182 -7.16 -4.19 -0.14
C THR A 182 -6.68 -5.56 0.32
N GLY A 183 -7.08 -6.64 -0.34
CA GLY A 183 -6.61 -8.00 -0.02
C GLY A 183 -5.09 -8.12 -0.07
N ILE A 184 -4.44 -7.54 -1.08
CA ILE A 184 -2.98 -7.49 -1.18
C ILE A 184 -2.36 -6.72 0.01
N LEU A 185 -2.95 -5.56 0.38
CA LEU A 185 -2.47 -4.75 1.49
C LEU A 185 -2.63 -5.47 2.85
N GLU A 186 -3.74 -6.18 3.04
CA GLU A 186 -4.01 -7.00 4.20
C GLU A 186 -3.01 -8.17 4.30
N GLU A 187 -2.75 -8.86 3.20
CA GLU A 187 -1.78 -9.95 3.14
C GLU A 187 -0.36 -9.48 3.54
N TYR A 188 0.06 -8.31 3.06
CA TYR A 188 1.40 -7.79 3.35
C TYR A 188 1.49 -6.95 4.63
N LEU A 189 0.35 -6.72 5.31
CA LEU A 189 0.20 -5.86 6.48
C LEU A 189 0.71 -4.43 6.22
N TRP A 190 0.43 -3.92 5.03
CA TRP A 190 0.89 -2.60 4.60
C TRP A 190 -0.14 -1.52 4.87
N SER A 191 0.36 -0.37 5.34
CA SER A 191 -0.42 0.88 5.33
C SER A 191 -0.49 1.42 3.89
N SER A 192 -1.45 2.30 3.60
CA SER A 192 -1.58 2.86 2.26
C SER A 192 -2.32 4.18 2.21
N THR A 193 -2.19 4.86 1.09
CA THR A 193 -2.95 6.04 0.71
C THR A 193 -3.61 5.80 -0.66
N TYR A 194 -4.94 5.87 -0.70
CA TYR A 194 -5.72 5.72 -1.94
C TYR A 194 -5.59 7.01 -2.76
N HIS A 195 -5.25 6.87 -4.05
CA HIS A 195 -5.29 7.95 -5.02
C HIS A 195 -6.60 7.80 -5.81
N GLN A 196 -7.48 8.76 -5.93
CA GLN A 196 -7.53 10.01 -5.18
C GLN A 196 -8.93 10.21 -4.63
N TYR A 197 -9.01 10.99 -3.56
CA TYR A 197 -10.28 11.52 -3.14
C TYR A 197 -10.77 12.56 -4.14
N VAL A 198 -12.02 12.42 -4.57
CA VAL A 198 -12.75 13.41 -5.36
C VAL A 198 -14.02 13.76 -4.60
N ASP A 199 -14.42 15.02 -4.63
CA ASP A 199 -15.64 15.48 -3.95
C ASP A 199 -16.87 14.67 -4.40
N GLY A 200 -17.68 14.22 -3.44
CA GLY A 200 -18.86 13.38 -3.68
C GLY A 200 -18.59 11.88 -3.78
N MET A 201 -17.33 11.45 -3.80
CA MET A 201 -16.94 10.03 -3.86
C MET A 201 -17.46 9.22 -2.67
N GLU A 202 -17.59 9.84 -1.49
CA GLU A 202 -18.17 9.21 -0.30
C GLU A 202 -19.65 8.83 -0.46
N ASN A 203 -20.35 9.43 -1.43
CA ASN A 203 -21.75 9.11 -1.73
C ASN A 203 -21.90 8.12 -2.90
N ASP A 204 -20.81 7.79 -3.57
CA ASP A 204 -20.81 6.89 -4.72
C ASP A 204 -20.70 5.42 -4.27
N GLN A 205 -21.74 4.65 -4.61
CA GLN A 205 -21.85 3.24 -4.23
C GLN A 205 -20.71 2.36 -4.77
N ASN A 206 -20.05 2.78 -5.86
CA ASN A 206 -19.00 2.02 -6.51
C ASN A 206 -17.67 2.05 -5.72
N TYR A 207 -17.55 2.95 -4.74
CA TYR A 207 -16.36 3.09 -3.87
C TYR A 207 -16.56 2.59 -2.45
N ARG A 208 -17.70 1.96 -2.14
CA ARG A 208 -18.06 1.54 -0.77
C ARG A 208 -17.00 0.67 -0.09
N SER A 209 -16.27 -0.16 -0.85
CA SER A 209 -15.21 -0.99 -0.27
C SER A 209 -13.99 -0.22 0.27
N LEU A 210 -13.89 1.09 0.05
CA LEU A 210 -12.90 1.90 0.79
C LEU A 210 -13.28 2.03 2.27
N GLU A 211 -14.57 1.95 2.60
CA GLU A 211 -15.07 1.94 3.98
C GLU A 211 -14.99 0.53 4.55
N ARG A 212 -13.94 0.25 5.31
CA ARG A 212 -13.67 -1.07 5.88
C ARG A 212 -13.16 -1.01 7.30
N GLY A 213 -13.30 -2.13 8.02
CA GLY A 213 -12.66 -2.30 9.32
C GLY A 213 -11.16 -2.50 9.15
N TYR A 214 -10.35 -1.96 10.06
CA TYR A 214 -8.91 -2.21 10.07
C TYR A 214 -8.27 -1.92 11.44
N PRO A 215 -7.13 -2.57 11.75
CA PRO A 215 -6.32 -2.20 12.92
C PRO A 215 -5.71 -0.80 12.75
N VAL A 216 -6.13 0.15 13.58
CA VAL A 216 -5.55 1.51 13.63
C VAL A 216 -4.24 1.50 14.40
N ARG A 217 -4.18 0.68 15.46
CA ARG A 217 -3.01 0.51 16.30
C ARG A 217 -3.01 -0.87 16.92
N ILE A 218 -1.90 -1.58 16.81
CA ILE A 218 -1.69 -2.87 17.48
C ILE A 218 -0.72 -2.68 18.64
N ALA A 219 -1.07 -3.18 19.82
CA ALA A 219 -0.16 -3.23 20.94
C ALA A 219 0.58 -4.58 20.95
N GLY A 220 1.62 -4.67 20.13
CA GLY A 220 2.34 -5.91 19.85
C GLY A 220 2.73 -6.02 18.37
N SER A 221 2.86 -7.24 17.89
CA SER A 221 3.17 -7.54 16.48
C SER A 221 1.95 -8.10 15.77
N LEU A 222 1.46 -7.43 14.73
CA LEU A 222 0.34 -7.92 13.93
C LEU A 222 0.78 -9.10 13.07
N ASN A 223 0.00 -10.19 13.09
CA ASN A 223 0.28 -11.38 12.30
C ASN A 223 -0.63 -11.47 11.07
N SER A 224 -1.91 -11.14 11.24
CA SER A 224 -2.88 -11.09 10.15
C SER A 224 -4.09 -10.24 10.54
N TYR A 225 -4.78 -9.70 9.53
CA TYR A 225 -6.16 -9.25 9.69
C TYR A 225 -6.91 -9.37 8.36
N HIS A 226 -8.23 -9.41 8.43
CA HIS A 226 -9.11 -9.40 7.27
C HIS A 226 -10.45 -8.76 7.63
N TYR A 227 -10.98 -7.95 6.71
CA TYR A 227 -12.35 -7.44 6.78
C TYR A 227 -13.24 -8.12 5.73
N ASP A 228 -14.21 -8.89 6.20
CA ASP A 228 -15.26 -9.49 5.38
C ASP A 228 -16.38 -8.47 5.17
N TYR A 229 -16.44 -7.92 3.96
CA TYR A 229 -17.41 -6.88 3.56
C TYR A 229 -18.86 -7.35 3.67
N GLU A 230 -19.14 -8.60 3.30
CA GLU A 230 -20.50 -9.14 3.28
C GLU A 230 -21.03 -9.38 4.69
N LYS A 231 -20.15 -9.88 5.58
CA LYS A 231 -20.49 -10.10 6.99
C LYS A 231 -20.28 -8.87 7.85
N LYS A 232 -19.71 -7.78 7.32
CA LYS A 232 -19.28 -6.58 8.06
C LYS A 232 -18.41 -6.92 9.27
N LYS A 233 -17.50 -7.89 9.10
CA LYS A 233 -16.80 -8.56 10.18
C LYS A 233 -15.30 -8.45 10.01
N LEU A 234 -14.60 -8.07 11.08
CA LEU A 234 -13.14 -8.05 11.11
C LEU A 234 -12.61 -9.20 11.96
N THR A 235 -11.63 -9.93 11.42
CA THR A 235 -10.81 -10.89 12.17
C THR A 235 -9.37 -10.39 12.18
N ALA A 236 -8.73 -10.33 13.35
CA ALA A 236 -7.33 -9.95 13.48
C ALA A 236 -6.60 -10.82 14.50
N LYS A 237 -5.33 -11.11 14.22
CA LYS A 237 -4.46 -11.92 15.08
C LYS A 237 -3.12 -11.23 15.28
N TRP A 238 -2.68 -11.13 16.54
CA TRP A 238 -1.42 -10.48 16.88
C TRP A 238 -0.78 -11.05 18.15
N GLU A 239 0.53 -10.92 18.25
CA GLU A 239 1.28 -11.15 19.49
C GLU A 239 1.07 -9.96 20.44
N ALA A 240 0.08 -10.06 21.32
CA ALA A 240 -0.29 -9.03 22.26
C ALA A 240 0.76 -8.84 23.37
N LYS A 241 0.93 -7.58 23.77
CA LYS A 241 1.64 -7.21 24.99
C LYS A 241 0.66 -6.93 26.13
N LYS A 242 0.98 -7.41 27.32
CA LYS A 242 0.24 -7.19 28.57
C LYS A 242 0.06 -5.70 28.81
N ASN A 243 -1.17 -5.32 29.15
CA ASN A 243 -1.62 -3.94 29.34
C ASN A 243 -1.49 -3.06 28.09
N GLY A 244 -1.13 -3.65 26.95
CA GLY A 244 -1.07 -2.98 25.66
C GLY A 244 -2.47 -2.74 25.11
N LYS A 245 -2.74 -1.51 24.63
CA LYS A 245 -4.04 -1.12 24.08
C LYS A 245 -4.06 -1.13 22.55
N THR A 246 -4.65 -2.18 21.98
CA THR A 246 -5.01 -2.27 20.56
C THR A 246 -6.25 -1.41 20.27
N ILE A 247 -6.27 -0.76 19.10
CA ILE A 247 -7.40 0.04 18.58
C ILE A 247 -7.70 -0.45 17.17
N ILE A 248 -8.96 -0.81 16.93
CA ILE A 248 -9.48 -1.24 15.64
C ILE A 248 -10.61 -0.29 15.26
N TYR A 249 -10.60 0.19 14.01
CA TYR A 249 -11.71 0.94 13.44
C TYR A 249 -12.71 -0.02 12.82
N MET A 250 -13.99 0.26 12.98
CA MET A 250 -15.11 -0.41 12.33
C MET A 250 -16.00 0.63 11.67
N PRO A 251 -16.36 0.47 10.37
CA PRO A 251 -17.13 1.48 9.64
C PRO A 251 -18.60 1.53 10.05
N ASP A 252 -19.10 0.46 10.67
CA ASP A 252 -20.48 0.34 11.12
C ASP A 252 -20.52 -0.41 12.46
N LEU A 253 -20.88 0.30 13.54
CA LEU A 253 -21.04 -0.29 14.86
C LEU A 253 -22.42 -0.93 15.08
N SER A 254 -23.39 -0.72 14.18
CA SER A 254 -24.73 -1.31 14.32
C SER A 254 -24.71 -2.85 14.26
N ALA A 255 -23.69 -3.40 13.59
CA ALA A 255 -23.43 -4.82 13.50
C ALA A 255 -22.66 -5.40 14.70
N ILE A 256 -22.23 -4.57 15.66
CA ILE A 256 -21.39 -5.00 16.79
C ILE A 256 -22.19 -4.92 18.08
N ARG A 257 -22.84 -6.02 18.45
CA ARG A 257 -23.31 -6.22 19.83
C ARG A 257 -22.15 -6.76 20.68
N LYS A 258 -22.23 -6.59 22.01
CA LYS A 258 -21.23 -7.17 22.93
C LYS A 258 -21.05 -8.68 22.76
N SER A 259 -22.08 -9.40 22.31
CA SER A 259 -22.03 -10.84 21.99
C SER A 259 -21.27 -11.18 20.71
N GLU A 260 -21.02 -10.20 19.84
CA GLU A 260 -20.36 -10.34 18.53
C GLU A 260 -18.89 -9.90 18.59
N LEU A 261 -18.41 -9.57 19.79
CA LEU A 261 -16.98 -9.40 20.06
C LEU A 261 -16.46 -10.68 20.73
N SER A 262 -15.66 -11.45 20.00
CA SER A 262 -14.94 -12.59 20.54
C SER A 262 -13.44 -12.28 20.62
N VAL A 263 -12.84 -12.56 21.77
CA VAL A 263 -11.40 -12.39 22.01
C VAL A 263 -10.88 -13.67 22.63
N SER A 264 -9.86 -14.28 22.03
CA SER A 264 -9.35 -15.59 22.43
C SER A 264 -8.62 -15.60 23.78
N MET A 265 -8.20 -14.43 24.26
CA MET A 265 -7.45 -14.24 25.51
C MET A 265 -8.18 -13.34 26.49
N LYS A 266 -7.84 -13.48 27.78
CA LYS A 266 -8.37 -12.63 28.84
C LYS A 266 -8.01 -11.16 28.57
N SER A 267 -9.03 -10.37 28.26
CA SER A 267 -8.87 -9.00 27.81
C SER A 267 -10.00 -8.11 28.32
N GLU A 268 -9.72 -6.82 28.42
CA GLU A 268 -10.75 -5.80 28.58
C GLU A 268 -11.05 -5.18 27.21
N ALA A 269 -12.33 -5.03 26.89
CA ALA A 269 -12.74 -4.42 25.63
C ALA A 269 -13.78 -3.32 25.82
N ALA A 270 -13.67 -2.29 24.99
CA ALA A 270 -14.60 -1.17 24.97
C ALA A 270 -14.88 -0.72 23.54
N ILE A 271 -16.11 -0.26 23.30
CA ILE A 271 -16.56 0.30 22.02
C ILE A 271 -16.74 1.79 22.23
N LYS A 272 -16.17 2.60 21.34
CA LYS A 272 -16.27 4.05 21.32
C LYS A 272 -16.80 4.51 19.96
N PRO A 273 -18.10 4.86 19.86
CA PRO A 273 -18.68 5.45 18.66
C PRO A 273 -17.99 6.76 18.26
N ILE A 274 -17.93 7.02 16.96
CA ILE A 274 -17.63 8.36 16.44
C ILE A 274 -18.94 9.15 16.44
N LYS A 275 -18.87 10.39 16.91
CA LYS A 275 -20.05 11.26 16.97
C LYS A 275 -20.54 11.52 15.54
N ASP A 276 -21.86 11.42 15.33
CA ASP A 276 -22.52 11.73 14.07
C ASP A 276 -22.07 10.83 12.88
N ALA A 277 -21.53 9.64 13.17
CA ALA A 277 -21.13 8.65 12.17
C ALA A 277 -21.58 7.23 12.58
N PRO A 278 -21.80 6.31 11.61
CA PRO A 278 -22.17 4.92 11.91
C PRO A 278 -21.01 4.12 12.53
N GLY A 279 -19.77 4.51 12.26
CA GLY A 279 -18.57 3.80 12.68
C GLY A 279 -18.04 4.18 14.06
N GLY A 280 -16.95 3.52 14.44
CA GLY A 280 -16.22 3.86 15.65
C GLY A 280 -15.04 2.93 15.92
N PHE A 281 -14.56 2.99 17.16
CA PHE A 281 -13.35 2.28 17.57
C PHE A 281 -13.67 1.19 18.59
N VAL A 282 -13.12 0.01 18.37
CA VAL A 282 -13.05 -1.06 19.36
C VAL A 282 -11.64 -1.04 19.96
N SER A 283 -11.54 -0.89 21.27
CA SER A 283 -10.26 -1.00 21.97
C SER A 283 -10.20 -2.28 22.78
N ILE A 284 -9.08 -3.00 22.67
CA ILE A 284 -8.82 -4.26 23.38
C ILE A 284 -7.52 -4.10 24.16
N VAL A 285 -7.55 -4.38 25.45
CA VAL A 285 -6.40 -4.39 26.36
C VAL A 285 -6.17 -5.82 26.82
N ALA A 286 -5.05 -6.41 26.41
CA ALA A 286 -4.68 -7.76 26.83
C ALA A 286 -4.22 -7.74 28.30
N LEU A 287 -4.69 -8.68 29.12
CA LEU A 287 -4.28 -8.78 30.54
C LEU A 287 -3.01 -9.61 30.75
N GLU A 288 -2.49 -10.21 29.68
CA GLU A 288 -1.27 -11.01 29.64
C GLU A 288 -0.61 -10.91 28.25
N ASP A 289 0.66 -11.30 28.16
CA ASP A 289 1.36 -11.44 26.87
C ASP A 289 0.89 -12.71 26.17
N GLY A 290 0.76 -12.71 24.85
CA GLY A 290 0.43 -13.93 24.11
C GLY A 290 -0.22 -13.69 22.75
N MET A 291 -0.53 -14.78 22.05
CA MET A 291 -1.19 -14.73 20.76
C MET A 291 -2.69 -14.47 20.93
N LEU A 292 -3.14 -13.27 20.58
CA LEU A 292 -4.52 -12.83 20.70
C LEU A 292 -5.18 -12.83 19.33
N GLU A 293 -6.37 -13.42 19.24
CA GLU A 293 -7.24 -13.35 18.08
C GLU A 293 -8.54 -12.64 18.49
N ALA A 294 -8.90 -11.60 17.74
CA ALA A 294 -10.13 -10.86 17.91
C ALA A 294 -11.00 -11.00 16.67
N VAL A 295 -12.27 -11.26 16.91
CA VAL A 295 -13.33 -11.33 15.91
C VAL A 295 -14.39 -10.30 16.30
N ILE A 296 -14.65 -9.35 15.40
CA ILE A 296 -15.48 -8.18 15.64
C ILE A 296 -16.54 -8.09 14.55
N GLY A 297 -17.81 -8.29 14.93
CA GLY A 297 -18.95 -8.34 14.01
C GLY A 297 -19.45 -9.76 13.76
#